data_AF-A0A953DMX1-F1
#
_entry.id   AF-A0A953DMX1-F1
#
_cell.length_a   1.000
_cell.length_b   1.000
_cell.length_c   1.000
_cell.angle_alpha   90.00
_cell.angle_beta   90.00
_cell.angle_gamma   90.00
#
_symmetry.space_group_name_H-M   'P 1'
#
loop_
_entity.id
_entity.type
_entity.pdbx_description
1 polymer ?
#
loop_
_entity_poly.entity_id
_entity_poly.type
_entity_poly.pdbx_seq_one_letter_code
_entity_poly.pdbx_strand_id
1 'polypeptide(L)'
;MQAILTRLAQQSQAAAEDPPTALLQLGARRLIEVELGLTLLSEVAPAAPAQALWVLLSGYSFALPELYAAGQEHVQMQGIGRHLLLAYKSARNWERALADYTRVSELLRLYDVDLQTGHYSRRSVSLYPERLELYRQLCRQPLPHCERKLRPAHAGRYLCLSQRRRATVTIPDDLPLPSAWPPGHQLPERHQHEALVIPWAELLETADWLDEQEARCQLPARQWRQALERIQLYFAPNETSEFQAADTLVLQGTLHMVGMVGTGKTTLMDVLAVWAARRGRRIALVVGDVTSLLERVQYFRRLGLSAVPLLGTTNRAKHRRQLHQMLSAVRGEHPLQHEHIGFDYTSSTCLLNGLRSEHSPPLPTDAPPCLSLQPIEQGVEEELLGKEDEEELIPPGDEEDASLQAEAPRGRRYACPLYAACPYHLGQRELVEATIWVATPQSLIYTSVDPQLCPPFLRFLELVYRLCDLVVVDEADRVQVQLDELFSPALTLVSKGGDSWLGTLVNKVPSALYRE
;
A
#
# COMPACT_ATOMS: atom_id res chain seq x y z
N MET A 1 -19.81 2.67 -12.25
CA MET A 1 -19.21 3.34 -13.42
C MET A 1 -19.27 2.50 -14.70
N GLN A 2 -18.75 1.27 -14.74
CA GLN A 2 -18.80 0.41 -15.95
C GLN A 2 -20.23 0.14 -16.48
N ALA A 3 -21.18 -0.22 -15.61
CA ALA A 3 -22.58 -0.43 -16.03
C ALA A 3 -23.24 0.84 -16.62
N ILE A 4 -22.85 2.02 -16.15
CA ILE A 4 -23.34 3.32 -16.65
C ILE A 4 -22.69 3.61 -18.02
N LEU A 5 -21.39 3.36 -18.16
CA LEU A 5 -20.65 3.51 -19.41
C LEU A 5 -21.17 2.58 -20.51
N THR A 6 -21.45 1.32 -20.19
CA THR A 6 -21.95 0.33 -21.15
C THR A 6 -23.36 0.69 -21.64
N ARG A 7 -24.23 1.19 -20.75
CA ARG A 7 -25.60 1.58 -21.12
C ARG A 7 -25.66 2.93 -21.86
N LEU A 8 -24.83 3.90 -21.49
CA LEU A 8 -24.70 5.15 -22.25
C LEU A 8 -24.14 4.93 -23.66
N ALA A 9 -23.19 4.01 -23.81
CA ALA A 9 -22.66 3.62 -25.12
C ALA A 9 -23.72 2.87 -25.98
N GLN A 10 -24.51 2.00 -25.37
CA GLN A 10 -25.61 1.29 -26.06
C GLN A 10 -26.74 2.24 -26.50
N GLN A 11 -27.06 3.25 -25.69
CA GLN A 11 -28.13 4.21 -26.02
C GLN A 11 -27.66 5.34 -26.93
N SER A 12 -26.38 5.73 -26.93
CA SER A 12 -25.84 6.61 -27.98
C SER A 12 -25.88 5.96 -29.36
N GLN A 13 -25.78 4.62 -29.42
CA GLN A 13 -25.96 3.84 -30.64
C GLN A 13 -27.44 3.71 -31.05
N ALA A 14 -28.37 3.68 -30.09
CA ALA A 14 -29.81 3.59 -30.35
C ALA A 14 -30.47 4.94 -30.69
N ALA A 15 -29.86 6.06 -30.32
CA ALA A 15 -30.45 7.40 -30.41
C ALA A 15 -30.08 8.19 -31.68
N ALA A 16 -29.41 7.62 -32.69
CA ALA A 16 -29.16 8.37 -33.91
C ALA A 16 -28.90 7.54 -35.19
N GLU A 17 -29.53 7.97 -36.29
CA GLU A 17 -29.02 7.80 -37.66
C GLU A 17 -27.76 8.65 -37.93
N ASP A 18 -27.29 9.45 -36.96
CA ASP A 18 -25.96 10.06 -36.93
C ASP A 18 -25.60 10.49 -35.49
N PRO A 19 -24.64 9.85 -34.79
CA PRO A 19 -24.29 10.27 -33.43
C PRO A 19 -23.85 11.75 -33.47
N PRO A 20 -24.37 12.63 -32.59
CA PRO A 20 -23.96 14.03 -32.60
C PRO A 20 -22.44 14.07 -32.41
N THR A 21 -21.76 14.70 -33.37
CA THR A 21 -20.30 14.70 -33.55
C THR A 21 -19.54 15.12 -32.28
N ALA A 22 -20.22 15.79 -31.33
CA ALA A 22 -19.72 16.18 -30.01
C ALA A 22 -19.56 15.01 -29.00
N LEU A 23 -20.41 13.97 -29.03
CA LEU A 23 -20.25 12.77 -28.18
C LEU A 23 -19.08 11.89 -28.64
N LEU A 24 -18.72 11.97 -29.92
CA LEU A 24 -17.53 11.31 -30.46
C LEU A 24 -16.23 12.00 -30.01
N GLN A 25 -16.28 13.29 -29.62
CA GLN A 25 -15.11 14.05 -29.16
C GLN A 25 -14.88 13.98 -27.64
N LEU A 26 -15.95 13.93 -26.82
CA LEU A 26 -15.85 13.56 -25.40
C LEU A 26 -16.39 12.15 -25.18
N GLY A 27 -15.49 11.20 -24.90
CA GLY A 27 -15.91 9.87 -24.46
C GLY A 27 -16.82 9.97 -23.22
N ALA A 28 -17.85 9.12 -23.17
CA ALA A 28 -18.88 9.10 -22.12
C ALA A 28 -18.32 9.12 -20.68
N ARG A 29 -17.12 8.57 -20.49
CA ARG A 29 -16.39 8.61 -19.21
C ARG A 29 -16.03 10.02 -18.75
N ARG A 30 -15.54 10.87 -19.66
CA ARG A 30 -15.17 12.26 -19.31
C ARG A 30 -16.39 13.09 -18.95
N LEU A 31 -17.53 12.85 -19.62
CA LEU A 31 -18.79 13.51 -19.29
C LEU A 31 -19.22 13.18 -17.86
N ILE A 32 -19.20 11.90 -17.49
CA ILE A 32 -19.52 11.44 -16.12
C ILE A 32 -18.56 12.04 -15.10
N GLU A 33 -17.25 12.05 -15.40
CA GLU A 33 -16.23 12.58 -14.50
C GLU A 33 -16.41 14.09 -14.23
N VAL A 34 -16.76 14.88 -15.26
CA VAL A 34 -17.05 16.32 -15.10
C VAL A 34 -18.32 16.55 -14.28
N GLU A 35 -19.41 15.84 -14.57
CA GLU A 35 -20.66 15.98 -13.82
C GLU A 35 -20.53 15.52 -12.36
N LEU A 36 -19.76 14.47 -12.11
CA LEU A 36 -19.41 14.01 -10.76
C LEU A 36 -18.62 15.09 -10.02
N GLY A 37 -17.64 15.70 -10.68
CA GLY A 37 -16.85 16.80 -10.12
C GLY A 37 -17.69 18.02 -9.74
N LEU A 38 -18.61 18.43 -10.60
CA LEU A 38 -19.53 19.54 -10.29
C LEU A 38 -20.53 19.19 -9.18
N THR A 39 -20.99 17.94 -9.12
CA THR A 39 -21.84 17.46 -8.03
C THR A 39 -21.09 17.49 -6.70
N LEU A 40 -19.84 17.02 -6.67
CA LEU A 40 -18.97 17.10 -5.49
C LEU A 40 -18.76 18.54 -5.04
N LEU A 41 -18.48 19.45 -5.97
CA LEU A 41 -18.31 20.88 -5.69
C LEU A 41 -19.59 21.47 -5.09
N SER A 42 -20.76 21.13 -5.62
CA SER A 42 -22.04 21.65 -5.13
C SER A 42 -22.40 21.20 -3.71
N GLU A 43 -21.95 20.01 -3.30
CA GLU A 43 -22.23 19.46 -1.97
C GLU A 43 -21.19 19.97 -0.93
N VAL A 44 -19.92 20.06 -1.32
CA VAL A 44 -18.82 20.44 -0.37
C VAL A 44 -18.63 21.95 -0.27
N ALA A 45 -18.73 22.69 -1.38
CA ALA A 45 -18.47 24.13 -1.46
C ALA A 45 -19.41 24.80 -2.48
N PRO A 46 -20.70 25.00 -2.12
CA PRO A 46 -21.73 25.51 -3.05
C PRO A 46 -21.46 26.93 -3.56
N ALA A 47 -20.72 27.75 -2.80
CA ALA A 47 -20.36 29.11 -3.18
C ALA A 47 -19.14 29.20 -4.11
N ALA A 48 -18.41 28.10 -4.30
CA ALA A 48 -17.19 28.10 -5.11
C ALA A 48 -17.50 28.07 -6.62
N PRO A 49 -16.71 28.72 -7.47
CA PRO A 49 -16.91 28.70 -8.92
C PRO A 49 -16.57 27.32 -9.51
N ALA A 50 -17.16 26.99 -10.66
CA ALA A 50 -16.99 25.68 -11.32
C ALA A 50 -15.52 25.30 -11.56
N GLN A 51 -14.66 26.29 -11.79
CA GLN A 51 -13.22 26.09 -12.02
C GLN A 51 -12.46 25.68 -10.75
N ALA A 52 -13.01 25.90 -9.55
CA ALA A 52 -12.30 25.67 -8.29
C ALA A 52 -12.18 24.18 -7.87
N LEU A 53 -12.77 23.24 -8.62
CA LEU A 53 -12.73 21.81 -8.26
C LEU A 53 -11.30 21.29 -8.06
N TRP A 54 -10.32 21.72 -8.87
CA TRP A 54 -8.94 21.24 -8.75
C TRP A 54 -8.33 21.56 -7.38
N VAL A 55 -8.82 22.59 -6.68
CA VAL A 55 -8.41 22.93 -5.31
C VAL A 55 -8.86 21.83 -4.33
N LEU A 56 -10.12 21.39 -4.44
CA LEU A 56 -10.64 20.27 -3.63
C LEU A 56 -9.82 18.99 -3.85
N LEU A 57 -9.39 18.76 -5.10
CA LEU A 57 -8.68 17.56 -5.52
C LEU A 57 -7.16 17.58 -5.22
N SER A 58 -6.55 18.76 -5.10
CA SER A 58 -5.10 18.90 -4.87
C SER A 58 -4.69 18.72 -3.42
N GLY A 59 -5.60 18.94 -2.46
CA GLY A 59 -5.33 18.72 -1.03
C GLY A 59 -4.88 19.96 -0.27
N TYR A 60 -4.70 21.08 -0.97
CA TYR A 60 -4.36 22.36 -0.36
C TYR A 60 -5.62 23.06 0.15
N SER A 61 -5.86 23.03 1.47
CA SER A 61 -7.03 23.63 2.12
C SER A 61 -7.03 25.17 2.11
N PHE A 62 -5.91 25.81 1.76
CA PHE A 62 -5.73 27.26 1.93
C PHE A 62 -6.58 28.15 1.01
N ALA A 63 -7.14 27.60 -0.07
CA ALA A 63 -7.84 28.39 -1.07
C ALA A 63 -9.37 28.43 -0.90
N LEU A 64 -9.95 27.66 0.04
CA LEU A 64 -11.40 27.65 0.29
C LEU A 64 -11.68 27.67 1.81
N PRO A 65 -12.17 28.79 2.37
CA PRO A 65 -12.55 28.93 3.78
C PRO A 65 -13.52 27.84 4.27
N GLU A 66 -14.40 27.35 3.39
CA GLU A 66 -15.39 26.32 3.67
C GLU A 66 -14.76 24.95 4.02
N LEU A 67 -13.51 24.73 3.62
CA LEU A 67 -12.78 23.50 3.93
C LEU A 67 -12.22 23.46 5.34
N TYR A 68 -12.09 24.61 6.00
CA TYR A 68 -11.58 24.68 7.38
C TYR A 68 -12.61 24.22 8.41
N ALA A 69 -13.90 24.31 8.10
CA ALA A 69 -15.02 23.88 8.95
C ALA A 69 -15.70 22.60 8.44
N ALA A 70 -15.06 21.88 7.51
CA ALA A 70 -15.64 20.69 6.90
C ALA A 70 -15.87 19.57 7.94
N GLY A 71 -17.12 19.14 8.09
CA GLY A 71 -17.46 17.95 8.89
C GLY A 71 -16.87 16.67 8.28
N GLN A 72 -16.86 15.58 9.06
CA GLN A 72 -16.28 14.29 8.63
C GLN A 72 -16.84 13.78 7.28
N GLU A 73 -18.11 14.05 7.00
CA GLU A 73 -18.76 13.68 5.74
C GLU A 73 -18.13 14.39 4.53
N HIS A 74 -17.89 15.70 4.62
CA HIS A 74 -17.25 16.47 3.54
C HIS A 74 -15.80 16.04 3.32
N VAL A 75 -15.07 15.70 4.38
CA VAL A 75 -13.70 15.15 4.26
C VAL A 75 -13.71 13.81 3.52
N GLN A 76 -14.70 12.96 3.77
CA GLN A 76 -14.86 11.69 3.07
C GLN A 76 -15.20 11.90 1.59
N MET A 77 -16.14 12.80 1.29
CA MET A 77 -16.50 13.16 -0.09
C MET A 77 -15.28 13.65 -0.87
N GLN A 78 -14.47 14.52 -0.27
CA GLN A 78 -13.22 14.99 -0.87
C GLN A 78 -12.24 13.83 -1.14
N GLY A 79 -12.09 12.89 -0.20
CA GLY A 79 -11.25 11.71 -0.37
C GLY A 79 -11.69 10.84 -1.55
N ILE A 80 -13.00 10.61 -1.70
CA ILE A 80 -13.56 9.86 -2.83
C ILE A 80 -13.33 10.61 -4.15
N GLY A 81 -13.57 11.92 -4.16
CA GLY A 81 -13.31 12.78 -5.32
C GLY A 81 -11.84 12.71 -5.76
N ARG A 82 -10.89 12.80 -4.82
CA ARG A 82 -9.45 12.70 -5.08
C ARG A 82 -9.04 11.36 -5.70
N HIS A 83 -9.75 10.27 -5.38
CA HIS A 83 -9.50 8.96 -5.94
C HIS A 83 -10.10 8.80 -7.35
N LEU A 84 -11.34 9.25 -7.55
CA LEU A 84 -12.04 9.08 -8.83
C LEU A 84 -11.56 10.08 -9.91
N LEU A 85 -11.22 11.30 -9.52
CA LEU A 85 -10.94 12.44 -10.42
C LEU A 85 -9.45 12.79 -10.49
N LEU A 86 -8.57 11.79 -10.44
CA LEU A 86 -7.10 11.97 -10.41
C LEU A 86 -6.57 12.83 -11.58
N ALA A 87 -7.17 12.74 -12.75
CA ALA A 87 -6.76 13.50 -13.94
C ALA A 87 -6.97 15.02 -13.82
N TYR A 88 -7.85 15.45 -12.90
CA TYR A 88 -8.32 16.83 -12.77
C TYR A 88 -7.71 17.58 -11.58
N LYS A 89 -6.63 17.06 -10.99
CA LYS A 89 -5.83 17.77 -9.99
C LYS A 89 -5.13 19.02 -10.55
N SER A 90 -4.93 19.08 -11.86
CA SER A 90 -4.37 20.24 -12.56
C SER A 90 -5.48 21.19 -13.01
N ALA A 91 -5.36 22.47 -12.66
CA ALA A 91 -6.28 23.53 -13.07
C ALA A 91 -6.51 23.53 -14.59
N ARG A 92 -5.43 23.42 -15.38
CA ARG A 92 -5.49 23.40 -16.85
C ARG A 92 -6.29 22.21 -17.40
N ASN A 93 -6.11 21.03 -16.81
CA ASN A 93 -6.83 19.83 -17.24
C ASN A 93 -8.33 19.95 -16.93
N TRP A 94 -8.67 20.54 -15.78
CA TRP A 94 -10.05 20.76 -15.38
C TRP A 94 -10.73 21.83 -16.23
N GLU A 95 -10.09 22.98 -16.46
CA GLU A 95 -10.60 24.05 -17.33
C GLU A 95 -10.85 23.54 -18.76
N ARG A 96 -9.90 22.75 -19.30
CA ARG A 96 -10.08 22.12 -20.61
C ARG A 96 -11.29 21.18 -20.61
N ALA A 97 -11.45 20.37 -19.57
CA ALA A 97 -12.59 19.45 -19.46
C ALA A 97 -13.93 20.18 -19.34
N LEU A 98 -13.99 21.32 -18.64
CA LEU A 98 -15.17 22.18 -18.59
C LEU A 98 -15.47 22.81 -19.96
N ALA A 99 -14.46 23.31 -20.66
CA ALA A 99 -14.63 23.88 -22.01
C ALA A 99 -15.07 22.83 -23.04
N ASP A 100 -14.57 21.62 -22.90
CA ASP A 100 -14.99 20.46 -23.67
C ASP A 100 -16.44 20.06 -23.33
N TYR A 101 -16.80 20.08 -22.04
CA TYR A 101 -18.15 19.79 -21.57
C TYR A 101 -19.18 20.81 -22.07
N THR A 102 -18.90 22.11 -22.14
CA THR A 102 -19.85 23.11 -22.67
C THR A 102 -20.19 22.92 -24.15
N ARG A 103 -19.33 22.24 -24.92
CA ARG A 103 -19.58 21.87 -26.34
C ARG A 103 -20.52 20.68 -26.50
N VAL A 104 -20.78 19.92 -25.44
CA VAL A 104 -21.73 18.80 -25.47
C VAL A 104 -23.16 19.34 -25.61
N SER A 105 -24.00 18.62 -26.37
CA SER A 105 -25.41 18.98 -26.53
C SER A 105 -26.12 19.20 -25.20
N GLU A 106 -26.94 20.24 -25.15
CA GLU A 106 -27.70 20.64 -23.96
C GLU A 106 -28.63 19.54 -23.44
N LEU A 107 -29.08 18.65 -24.33
CA LEU A 107 -29.95 17.52 -24.02
C LEU A 107 -29.27 16.47 -23.14
N LEU A 108 -27.93 16.45 -23.08
CA LEU A 108 -27.14 15.47 -22.35
C LEU A 108 -26.50 16.03 -21.08
N ARG A 109 -26.42 17.36 -20.93
CA ARG A 109 -25.71 18.03 -19.83
C ARG A 109 -26.59 18.19 -18.59
N LEU A 110 -26.12 17.68 -17.44
CA LEU A 110 -26.78 17.90 -16.14
C LEU A 110 -26.57 19.30 -15.55
N TYR A 111 -25.41 19.89 -15.83
CA TYR A 111 -25.04 21.22 -15.39
C TYR A 111 -24.90 22.16 -16.57
N ASP A 112 -25.38 23.38 -16.41
CA ASP A 112 -25.00 24.52 -17.23
C ASP A 112 -23.82 25.22 -16.56
N VAL A 113 -22.80 25.59 -17.34
CA VAL A 113 -21.57 26.18 -16.83
C VAL A 113 -21.23 27.38 -17.68
N ASP A 114 -21.20 28.55 -17.05
CA ASP A 114 -20.65 29.76 -17.64
C ASP A 114 -19.17 29.86 -17.29
N LEU A 115 -18.31 29.74 -18.31
CA LEU A 115 -16.86 29.79 -18.14
C LEU A 115 -16.34 31.19 -17.80
N GLN A 116 -17.10 32.25 -18.13
CA GLN A 116 -16.67 33.65 -17.89
C GLN A 116 -16.94 34.06 -16.44
N THR A 117 -18.11 33.71 -15.91
CA THR A 117 -18.50 34.03 -14.53
C THR A 117 -18.12 32.93 -13.54
N GLY A 118 -17.84 31.71 -14.03
CA GLY A 118 -17.62 30.53 -13.19
C GLY A 118 -18.89 30.01 -12.51
N HIS A 119 -20.04 30.62 -12.80
CA HIS A 119 -21.31 30.19 -12.28
C HIS A 119 -21.75 28.90 -12.97
N TYR A 120 -22.24 27.95 -12.18
CA TYR A 120 -22.85 26.73 -12.69
C TYR A 120 -24.20 26.49 -12.04
N SER A 121 -25.15 26.00 -12.83
CA SER A 121 -26.50 25.71 -12.36
C SER A 121 -26.98 24.36 -12.85
N ARG A 122 -27.86 23.74 -12.06
CA ARG A 122 -28.42 22.44 -12.40
C ARG A 122 -29.53 22.57 -13.44
N ARG A 123 -29.53 21.68 -14.42
CA ARG A 123 -30.57 21.55 -15.46
C ARG A 123 -31.44 20.32 -15.21
N SER A 124 -32.70 20.38 -15.62
CA SER A 124 -33.57 19.21 -15.73
C SER A 124 -33.25 18.47 -17.03
N VAL A 125 -32.86 17.20 -16.94
CA VAL A 125 -32.48 16.39 -18.11
C VAL A 125 -33.49 15.27 -18.29
N SER A 126 -33.97 15.10 -19.53
CA SER A 126 -34.92 14.03 -19.89
C SER A 126 -34.21 12.68 -20.06
N LEU A 127 -32.93 12.71 -20.44
CA LEU A 127 -32.10 11.52 -20.62
C LEU A 127 -31.39 11.14 -19.31
N TYR A 128 -31.83 10.02 -18.74
CA TYR A 128 -31.24 9.36 -17.57
C TYR A 128 -31.05 10.30 -16.35
N PRO A 129 -32.15 10.85 -15.80
CA PRO A 129 -32.10 11.76 -14.65
C PRO A 129 -31.57 11.08 -13.36
N GLU A 130 -31.69 9.76 -13.27
CA GLU A 130 -31.25 8.94 -12.12
C GLU A 130 -29.74 9.03 -11.86
N ARG A 131 -28.91 9.44 -12.84
CA ARG A 131 -27.46 9.56 -12.65
C ARG A 131 -27.06 10.57 -11.60
N LEU A 132 -27.86 11.60 -11.34
CA LEU A 132 -27.54 12.55 -10.27
C LEU A 132 -27.58 11.87 -8.90
N GLU A 133 -28.59 11.04 -8.66
CA GLU A 133 -28.69 10.30 -7.40
C GLU A 133 -27.54 9.30 -7.28
N LEU A 134 -27.15 8.67 -8.39
CA LEU A 134 -25.94 7.84 -8.44
C LEU A 134 -24.66 8.65 -8.12
N TYR A 135 -24.52 9.88 -8.61
CA TYR A 135 -23.35 10.72 -8.28
C TYR A 135 -23.33 11.11 -6.80
N ARG A 136 -24.46 11.49 -6.23
CA ARG A 136 -24.58 11.78 -4.79
C ARG A 136 -24.25 10.56 -3.94
N GLN A 137 -24.81 9.41 -4.32
CA GLN A 137 -24.53 8.14 -3.67
C GLN A 137 -23.03 7.79 -3.75
N LEU A 138 -22.41 7.96 -4.93
CA LEU A 138 -20.97 7.72 -5.12
C LEU A 138 -20.10 8.66 -4.27
N CYS A 139 -20.48 9.93 -4.12
CA CYS A 139 -19.73 10.87 -3.27
C CYS A 139 -19.80 10.50 -1.79
N ARG A 140 -20.85 9.80 -1.32
CA ARG A 140 -21.06 9.46 0.09
C ARG A 140 -20.59 8.05 0.46
N GLN A 141 -20.65 7.10 -0.48
CA GLN A 141 -20.31 5.70 -0.21
C GLN A 141 -18.80 5.43 -0.34
N PRO A 142 -18.20 4.66 0.58
CA PRO A 142 -16.81 4.24 0.43
C PRO A 142 -16.65 3.40 -0.83
N LEU A 143 -15.58 3.64 -1.57
CA LEU A 143 -15.31 2.89 -2.79
C LEU A 143 -14.99 1.42 -2.47
N PRO A 144 -15.58 0.46 -3.20
CA PRO A 144 -15.27 -0.94 -3.01
C PRO A 144 -13.83 -1.23 -3.44
N HIS A 145 -13.17 -2.13 -2.71
CA HIS A 145 -11.83 -2.57 -3.08
C HIS A 145 -11.86 -3.49 -4.29
N CYS A 146 -10.79 -3.46 -5.08
CA CYS A 146 -10.56 -4.46 -6.12
C CYS A 146 -10.11 -5.77 -5.47
N GLU A 147 -10.94 -6.82 -5.58
CA GLU A 147 -10.61 -8.15 -5.07
C GLU A 147 -9.88 -9.00 -6.11
N ARG A 148 -8.87 -9.75 -5.66
CA ARG A 148 -8.17 -10.75 -6.47
C ARG A 148 -8.73 -12.14 -6.21
N LYS A 149 -9.32 -12.76 -7.24
CA LYS A 149 -9.73 -14.17 -7.18
C LYS A 149 -8.51 -15.06 -7.38
N LEU A 150 -7.98 -15.61 -6.28
CA LEU A 150 -6.89 -16.58 -6.31
C LEU A 150 -7.42 -18.01 -6.42
N ARG A 151 -6.72 -18.85 -7.18
CA ARG A 151 -6.94 -20.30 -7.26
C ARG A 151 -5.66 -21.00 -6.82
N PRO A 152 -5.67 -21.85 -5.79
CA PRO A 152 -4.50 -22.63 -5.44
C PRO A 152 -4.20 -23.63 -6.56
N ALA A 153 -2.92 -23.86 -6.85
CA ALA A 153 -2.52 -24.93 -7.74
C ALA A 153 -2.85 -26.29 -7.12
N HIS A 154 -3.30 -27.23 -7.95
CA HIS A 154 -3.54 -28.61 -7.55
C HIS A 154 -2.30 -29.44 -7.90
N ALA A 155 -2.36 -30.75 -7.69
CA ALA A 155 -1.32 -31.63 -8.20
C ALA A 155 -1.28 -31.61 -9.73
N GLY A 156 -0.09 -31.68 -10.30
CA GLY A 156 0.15 -31.56 -11.73
C GLY A 156 1.42 -30.80 -12.09
N ARG A 157 1.68 -30.67 -13.40
CA ARG A 157 2.83 -29.96 -13.96
C ARG A 157 2.48 -28.50 -14.23
N TYR A 158 3.31 -27.60 -13.74
CA TYR A 158 3.15 -26.16 -13.89
C TYR A 158 4.40 -25.53 -14.52
N LEU A 159 4.17 -24.61 -15.43
CA LEU A 159 5.15 -23.69 -15.97
C LEU A 159 5.20 -22.43 -15.09
N CYS A 160 6.41 -21.96 -14.80
CA CYS A 160 6.64 -20.69 -14.15
C CYS A 160 7.83 -19.96 -14.78
N LEU A 161 7.86 -18.64 -14.61
CA LEU A 161 8.96 -17.82 -15.08
C LEU A 161 9.98 -17.64 -13.96
N SER A 162 11.21 -18.11 -14.21
CA SER A 162 12.38 -17.82 -13.40
C SER A 162 13.19 -16.73 -14.11
N GLN A 163 12.96 -15.48 -13.71
CA GLN A 163 13.47 -14.28 -14.40
C GLN A 163 13.06 -14.25 -15.88
N ARG A 164 13.94 -14.78 -16.73
CA ARG A 164 13.85 -14.82 -18.20
C ARG A 164 13.82 -16.23 -18.76
N ARG A 165 13.91 -17.25 -17.90
CA ARG A 165 13.89 -18.66 -18.30
C ARG A 165 12.61 -19.31 -17.81
N ARG A 166 12.07 -20.20 -18.64
CA ARG A 166 10.94 -21.04 -18.28
C ARG A 166 11.45 -22.16 -17.37
N ALA A 167 10.78 -22.35 -16.23
CA ALA A 167 11.05 -23.43 -15.30
C ALA A 167 9.77 -24.24 -15.10
N THR A 168 9.92 -25.56 -15.07
CA THR A 168 8.81 -26.48 -14.84
C THR A 168 8.88 -27.02 -13.41
N VAL A 169 7.73 -27.01 -12.75
CA VAL A 169 7.54 -27.51 -11.39
C VAL A 169 6.47 -28.59 -11.43
N THR A 170 6.74 -29.74 -10.81
CA THR A 170 5.78 -30.84 -10.71
C THR A 170 5.33 -30.95 -9.26
N ILE A 171 4.05 -30.69 -9.01
CA ILE A 171 3.44 -30.84 -7.69
C ILE A 171 2.85 -32.25 -7.63
N PRO A 172 3.39 -33.16 -6.80
CA PRO A 172 2.94 -34.53 -6.77
C PRO A 172 1.60 -34.66 -6.02
N ASP A 173 0.83 -35.70 -6.35
CA ASP A 173 -0.49 -35.97 -5.76
C ASP A 173 -0.44 -36.38 -4.28
N ASP A 174 0.71 -36.88 -3.81
CA ASP A 174 0.94 -37.34 -2.44
C ASP A 174 1.33 -36.21 -1.48
N LEU A 175 1.58 -35.00 -1.99
CA LEU A 175 1.91 -33.85 -1.15
C LEU A 175 0.65 -33.40 -0.39
N PRO A 176 0.69 -33.30 0.95
CA PRO A 176 -0.46 -32.85 1.74
C PRO A 176 -0.67 -31.34 1.51
N LEU A 177 -1.42 -31.01 0.46
CA LEU A 177 -1.77 -29.64 0.14
C LEU A 177 -2.87 -29.16 1.10
N PRO A 178 -2.74 -27.96 1.70
CA PRO A 178 -3.82 -27.40 2.50
C PRO A 178 -5.05 -27.17 1.61
N SER A 179 -6.22 -27.57 2.08
CA SER A 179 -7.48 -27.44 1.35
C SER A 179 -7.96 -25.98 1.23
N ALA A 180 -7.43 -25.07 2.05
CA ALA A 180 -7.75 -23.65 2.08
C ALA A 180 -6.53 -22.79 2.43
N TRP A 181 -6.60 -21.50 2.10
CA TRP A 181 -5.64 -20.51 2.57
C TRP A 181 -5.70 -20.37 4.11
N PRO A 182 -4.59 -20.00 4.77
CA PRO A 182 -4.62 -19.65 6.19
C PRO A 182 -5.63 -18.51 6.45
N PRO A 183 -6.15 -18.39 7.69
CA PRO A 183 -7.08 -17.32 8.03
C PRO A 183 -6.46 -15.96 7.70
N GLY A 184 -7.21 -15.17 6.94
CA GLY A 184 -6.80 -13.86 6.49
C GLY A 184 -7.08 -12.75 7.50
N HIS A 185 -6.72 -11.52 7.12
CA HIS A 185 -7.08 -10.33 7.89
C HIS A 185 -8.60 -10.10 7.85
N GLN A 186 -9.22 -10.03 9.01
CA GLN A 186 -10.60 -9.57 9.14
C GLN A 186 -10.60 -8.05 9.13
N LEU A 187 -11.01 -7.45 8.01
CA LEU A 187 -11.06 -6.00 7.86
C LEU A 187 -12.37 -5.48 8.46
N PRO A 188 -12.33 -4.74 9.58
CA PRO A 188 -13.53 -4.16 10.13
C PRO A 188 -14.11 -3.08 9.20
N GLU A 189 -15.41 -2.85 9.32
CA GLU A 189 -16.03 -1.61 8.83
C GLU A 189 -15.42 -0.44 9.61
N ARG A 190 -15.13 0.65 8.90
CA ARG A 190 -14.29 1.78 9.36
C ARG A 190 -14.55 2.13 10.84
N HIS A 191 -13.57 1.85 11.70
CA HIS A 191 -13.63 2.26 13.10
C HIS A 191 -13.44 3.77 13.22
N GLN A 192 -14.33 4.43 13.96
CA GLN A 192 -13.93 5.63 14.69
C GLN A 192 -13.14 5.13 15.90
N HIS A 193 -11.83 5.36 15.91
CA HIS A 193 -11.00 5.00 17.06
C HIS A 193 -11.39 5.88 18.25
N GLU A 194 -11.75 5.26 19.36
CA GLU A 194 -11.97 5.96 20.62
C GLU A 194 -10.64 6.55 21.14
N ALA A 195 -10.73 7.66 21.86
CA ALA A 195 -9.56 8.26 22.49
C ALA A 195 -8.95 7.26 23.50
N LEU A 196 -7.66 6.98 23.37
CA LEU A 196 -6.95 6.14 24.34
C LEU A 196 -6.50 7.01 25.50
N VAL A 197 -7.08 6.78 26.67
CA VAL A 197 -6.68 7.44 27.93
C VAL A 197 -5.78 6.49 28.70
N ILE A 198 -4.52 6.85 28.86
CA ILE A 198 -3.49 6.01 29.47
C ILE A 198 -2.97 6.69 30.74
N PRO A 199 -3.36 6.24 31.94
CA PRO A 199 -2.75 6.70 33.18
C PRO A 199 -1.25 6.39 33.22
N TRP A 200 -0.45 7.36 33.65
CA TRP A 200 1.01 7.20 33.74
C TRP A 200 1.41 6.06 34.68
N ALA A 201 0.61 5.82 35.73
CA ALA A 201 0.77 4.69 36.64
C ALA A 201 0.77 3.33 35.91
N GLU A 202 -0.04 3.16 34.86
CA GLU A 202 -0.10 1.90 34.10
C GLU A 202 1.14 1.69 33.22
N LEU A 203 1.71 2.78 32.69
CA LEU A 203 2.97 2.71 31.94
C LEU A 203 4.13 2.38 32.87
N LEU A 204 4.11 2.93 34.08
CA LEU A 204 5.05 2.61 35.15
C LEU A 204 4.95 1.14 35.58
N GLU A 205 3.75 0.58 35.77
CA GLU A 205 3.55 -0.86 36.00
C GLU A 205 4.03 -1.72 34.81
N THR A 206 3.87 -1.21 33.59
CA THR A 206 4.38 -1.89 32.38
C THR A 206 5.90 -1.88 32.33
N ALA A 207 6.53 -0.79 32.77
CA ALA A 207 7.98 -0.67 32.87
C ALA A 207 8.55 -1.61 33.95
N ASP A 208 7.88 -1.72 35.10
CA ASP A 208 8.24 -2.72 36.13
C ASP A 208 8.17 -4.14 35.58
N TRP A 209 7.10 -4.45 34.84
CA TRP A 209 6.97 -5.74 34.17
C TRP A 209 8.09 -5.99 33.15
N LEU A 210 8.53 -4.97 32.40
CA LEU A 210 9.65 -5.09 31.46
C LEU A 210 10.96 -5.42 32.16
N ASP A 211 11.27 -4.71 33.25
CA ASP A 211 12.47 -4.98 34.06
C ASP A 211 12.43 -6.42 34.63
N GLU A 212 11.27 -6.90 35.06
CA GLU A 212 11.10 -8.30 35.50
C GLU A 212 11.29 -9.31 34.36
N GLN A 213 10.75 -9.05 33.16
CA GLN A 213 10.91 -9.96 32.03
C GLN A 213 12.35 -9.96 31.50
N GLU A 214 13.04 -8.82 31.47
CA GLU A 214 14.45 -8.78 31.12
C GLU A 214 15.29 -9.66 32.06
N ALA A 215 15.02 -9.58 33.36
CA ALA A 215 15.67 -10.44 34.35
C ALA A 215 15.37 -11.93 34.12
N ARG A 216 14.11 -12.30 33.83
CA ARG A 216 13.71 -13.68 33.53
C ARG A 216 14.35 -14.22 32.25
N CYS A 217 14.44 -13.38 31.22
CA CYS A 217 15.00 -13.73 29.92
C CYS A 217 16.53 -13.55 29.84
N GLN A 218 17.20 -13.20 30.95
CA GLN A 218 18.64 -12.94 31.02
C GLN A 218 19.12 -11.89 30.00
N LEU A 219 18.29 -10.88 29.76
CA LEU A 219 18.60 -9.74 28.90
C LEU A 219 19.34 -8.66 29.71
N PRO A 220 20.12 -7.79 29.04
CA PRO A 220 20.78 -6.67 29.71
C PRO A 220 19.73 -5.73 30.32
N ALA A 221 19.83 -5.51 31.64
CA ALA A 221 18.89 -4.67 32.38
C ALA A 221 18.98 -3.21 31.92
N ARG A 222 17.91 -2.68 31.33
CA ARG A 222 17.84 -1.29 30.85
C ARG A 222 17.26 -0.32 31.89
N GLN A 223 16.72 -0.83 33.00
CA GLN A 223 16.12 -0.04 34.08
C GLN A 223 14.96 0.82 33.55
N TRP A 224 14.01 0.18 32.89
CA TRP A 224 12.85 0.81 32.23
C TRP A 224 12.06 1.68 33.18
N ARG A 225 11.84 1.21 34.41
CA ARG A 225 11.13 1.96 35.44
C ARG A 225 11.81 3.30 35.75
N GLN A 226 13.12 3.27 35.98
CA GLN A 226 13.90 4.47 36.30
C GLN A 226 13.98 5.43 35.10
N ALA A 227 14.08 4.89 33.88
CA ALA A 227 14.10 5.69 32.67
C ALA A 227 12.76 6.42 32.47
N LEU A 228 11.63 5.76 32.75
CA LEU A 228 10.29 6.34 32.62
C LEU A 228 9.98 7.36 33.73
N GLU A 229 10.43 7.16 34.96
CA GLU A 229 10.26 8.12 36.07
C GLU A 229 10.96 9.46 35.85
N ARG A 230 12.03 9.47 35.05
CA ARG A 230 12.74 10.71 34.67
C ARG A 230 11.96 11.53 33.64
N ILE A 231 10.96 10.94 33.00
CA ILE A 231 10.15 11.62 31.98
C ILE A 231 9.04 12.39 32.68
N GLN A 232 9.04 13.71 32.50
CA GLN A 232 7.96 14.58 32.95
C GLN A 232 7.04 14.88 31.78
N LEU A 233 5.76 14.55 31.93
CA LEU A 233 4.77 14.75 30.90
C LEU A 233 4.07 16.10 31.08
N TYR A 234 4.11 16.90 30.02
CA TYR A 234 3.42 18.17 29.95
C TYR A 234 2.50 18.19 28.73
N PHE A 235 1.26 18.65 28.93
CA PHE A 235 0.23 18.74 27.89
C PHE A 235 -0.11 20.20 27.61
N ALA A 236 -0.18 20.56 26.32
CA ALA A 236 -0.65 21.87 25.86
C ALA A 236 -1.99 21.68 25.14
N PRO A 237 -3.12 22.13 25.72
CA PRO A 237 -4.44 21.91 25.12
C PRO A 237 -4.68 22.69 23.83
N ASN A 238 -4.05 23.86 23.67
CA ASN A 238 -4.10 24.68 22.45
C ASN A 238 -2.70 25.22 22.11
N GLU A 239 -2.48 25.64 20.85
CA GLU A 239 -1.21 26.22 20.38
C GLU A 239 -0.74 27.46 21.19
N THR A 240 -1.68 28.15 21.84
CA THR A 240 -1.43 29.35 22.65
C THR A 240 -1.44 29.10 24.16
N SER A 241 -1.66 27.86 24.60
CA SER A 241 -1.75 27.52 26.03
C SER A 241 -0.39 27.12 26.60
N GLU A 242 -0.16 27.47 27.86
CA GLU A 242 1.01 26.99 28.60
C GLU A 242 0.93 25.47 28.83
N PHE A 243 2.11 24.84 28.92
CA PHE A 243 2.27 23.43 29.21
C PHE A 243 1.87 23.12 30.65
N GLN A 244 0.87 22.26 30.84
CA GLN A 244 0.41 21.80 32.15
C GLN A 244 0.92 20.40 32.43
N ALA A 245 1.44 20.15 33.63
CA ALA A 245 1.81 18.80 34.04
C ALA A 245 0.57 17.89 34.01
N ALA A 246 0.72 16.69 33.44
CA ALA A 246 -0.38 15.74 33.35
C ALA A 246 0.07 14.33 33.72
N ASP A 247 -0.77 13.63 34.47
CA ASP A 247 -0.53 12.25 34.93
C ASP A 247 -1.22 11.21 34.02
N THR A 248 -1.86 11.68 32.95
CA THR A 248 -2.59 10.84 31.99
C THR A 248 -2.23 11.25 30.58
N LEU A 249 -1.81 10.29 29.77
CA LEU A 249 -1.54 10.46 28.34
C LEU A 249 -2.83 10.16 27.57
N VAL A 250 -3.44 11.20 27.00
CA VAL A 250 -4.64 11.08 26.16
C VAL A 250 -4.21 11.11 24.69
N LEU A 251 -4.42 10.01 23.98
CA LEU A 251 -4.13 9.88 22.56
C LEU A 251 -5.45 9.97 21.78
N GLN A 252 -5.70 11.14 21.18
CA GLN A 252 -6.84 11.39 20.30
C GLN A 252 -6.35 12.07 19.03
N GLY A 253 -6.56 11.43 17.88
CA GLY A 253 -6.06 11.94 16.60
C GLY A 253 -4.52 11.92 16.55
N THR A 254 -3.92 13.03 16.12
CA THR A 254 -2.47 13.16 15.98
C THR A 254 -1.89 13.93 17.18
N LEU A 255 -1.02 13.29 17.96
CA LEU A 255 -0.29 13.91 19.06
C LEU A 255 1.20 14.01 18.68
N HIS A 256 1.76 15.22 18.74
CA HIS A 256 3.20 15.44 18.56
C HIS A 256 3.90 15.49 19.91
N MET A 257 4.88 14.61 20.12
CA MET A 257 5.71 14.60 21.33
C MET A 257 7.06 15.26 21.07
N VAL A 258 7.27 16.43 21.68
CA VAL A 258 8.51 17.21 21.58
C VAL A 258 9.37 16.96 22.83
N GLY A 259 10.68 16.87 22.63
CA GLY A 259 11.64 16.61 23.70
C GLY A 259 13.07 16.56 23.18
N MET A 260 14.04 16.86 24.04
CA MET A 260 15.46 16.84 23.70
C MET A 260 15.94 15.41 23.39
N VAL A 261 17.02 15.27 22.63
CA VAL A 261 17.66 13.96 22.39
C VAL A 261 18.07 13.35 23.74
N GLY A 262 17.79 12.07 23.95
CA GLY A 262 18.12 11.37 25.20
C GLY A 262 17.10 11.53 26.34
N THR A 263 15.96 12.19 26.12
CA THR A 263 14.88 12.34 27.12
C THR A 263 14.03 11.08 27.34
N GLY A 264 14.33 9.97 26.66
CA GLY A 264 13.60 8.71 26.83
C GLY A 264 12.36 8.54 25.92
N LYS A 265 12.24 9.31 24.83
CA LYS A 265 11.13 9.12 23.85
C LYS A 265 11.04 7.69 23.31
N THR A 266 12.18 7.12 22.96
CA THR A 266 12.26 5.73 22.48
C THR A 266 11.87 4.76 23.59
N THR A 267 12.25 5.03 24.83
CA THR A 267 11.83 4.25 26.00
C THR A 267 10.31 4.27 26.15
N LEU A 268 9.70 5.46 26.08
CA LEU A 268 8.25 5.62 26.14
C LEU A 268 7.55 4.87 24.99
N MET A 269 8.09 4.93 23.78
CA MET A 269 7.56 4.20 22.63
C MET A 269 7.55 2.69 22.85
N ASP A 270 8.66 2.12 23.32
CA ASP A 270 8.76 0.67 23.55
C ASP A 270 7.84 0.22 24.70
N VAL A 271 7.72 1.02 25.77
CA VAL A 271 6.78 0.77 26.88
C VAL A 271 5.33 0.84 26.40
N LEU A 272 4.98 1.83 25.58
CA LEU A 272 3.64 1.94 24.97
C LEU A 272 3.31 0.74 24.09
N ALA A 273 4.29 0.22 23.34
CA ALA A 273 4.10 -0.96 22.51
C ALA A 273 3.77 -2.20 23.33
N VAL A 274 4.47 -2.38 24.44
CA VAL A 274 4.26 -3.50 25.38
C VAL A 274 2.93 -3.34 26.10
N TRP A 275 2.59 -2.14 26.56
CA TRP A 275 1.31 -1.82 27.19
C TRP A 275 0.13 -2.16 26.25
N ALA A 276 0.22 -1.77 24.98
CA ALA A 276 -0.81 -2.04 23.98
C ALA A 276 -0.94 -3.54 23.73
N ALA A 277 0.20 -4.24 23.54
CA ALA A 277 0.22 -5.67 23.30
C ALA A 277 -0.38 -6.48 24.46
N ARG A 278 -0.09 -6.11 25.71
CA ARG A 278 -0.65 -6.77 26.91
C ARG A 278 -2.17 -6.61 27.04
N ARG A 279 -2.76 -5.63 26.36
CA ARG A 279 -4.20 -5.36 26.35
C ARG A 279 -4.91 -5.86 25.10
N GLY A 280 -4.22 -6.64 24.26
CA GLY A 280 -4.76 -7.14 22.99
C GLY A 280 -5.02 -6.03 21.97
N ARG A 281 -4.43 -4.84 22.15
CA ARG A 281 -4.49 -3.74 21.20
C ARG A 281 -3.37 -3.91 20.17
N ARG A 282 -3.66 -3.60 18.91
CA ARG A 282 -2.67 -3.65 17.83
C ARG A 282 -1.95 -2.31 17.73
N ILE A 283 -0.63 -2.33 17.75
CA ILE A 283 0.21 -1.13 17.64
C ILE A 283 1.19 -1.26 16.46
N ALA A 284 1.35 -0.19 15.70
CA ALA A 284 2.39 -0.06 14.68
C ALA A 284 3.48 0.91 15.13
N LEU A 285 4.74 0.48 15.08
CA LEU A 285 5.92 1.29 15.32
C LEU A 285 6.61 1.58 13.99
N VAL A 286 6.70 2.85 13.62
CA VAL A 286 7.40 3.30 12.42
C VAL A 286 8.80 3.73 12.79
N VAL A 287 9.81 3.06 12.23
CA VAL A 287 11.23 3.28 12.53
C VAL A 287 12.00 3.65 11.27
N GLY A 288 13.11 4.37 11.43
CA GLY A 288 13.85 4.96 10.32
C GLY A 288 14.63 3.98 9.44
N ASP A 289 14.95 2.79 9.92
CA ASP A 289 15.75 1.80 9.20
C ASP A 289 15.37 0.34 9.51
N VAL A 290 15.80 -0.58 8.63
CA VAL A 290 15.44 -2.00 8.69
C VAL A 290 16.21 -2.76 9.79
N THR A 291 17.39 -2.29 10.16
CA THR A 291 18.20 -2.93 11.20
C THR A 291 17.55 -2.72 12.57
N SER A 292 17.24 -1.45 12.90
CA SER A 292 16.49 -1.03 14.07
C SER A 292 15.12 -1.71 14.16
N LEU A 293 14.46 -1.94 13.01
CA LEU A 293 13.22 -2.70 12.91
C LEU A 293 13.41 -4.16 13.35
N LEU A 294 14.42 -4.84 12.80
CA LEU A 294 14.70 -6.24 13.09
C LEU A 294 15.17 -6.44 14.55
N GLU A 295 15.98 -5.53 15.09
CA GLU A 295 16.39 -5.54 16.50
C GLU A 295 15.21 -5.40 17.46
N ARG A 296 14.29 -4.46 17.19
CA ARG A 296 13.09 -4.26 18.01
C ARG A 296 12.18 -5.47 17.98
N VAL A 297 11.97 -6.06 16.81
CA VAL A 297 11.22 -7.32 16.67
C VAL A 297 11.88 -8.44 17.47
N GLN A 298 13.21 -8.60 17.38
CA GLN A 298 13.94 -9.59 18.18
C GLN A 298 13.74 -9.34 19.67
N TYR A 299 13.84 -8.09 20.11
CA TYR A 299 13.66 -7.70 21.50
C TYR A 299 12.27 -8.09 22.03
N PHE A 300 11.19 -7.66 21.36
CA PHE A 300 9.83 -8.01 21.77
C PHE A 300 9.55 -9.52 21.73
N ARG A 301 10.08 -10.23 20.73
CA ARG A 301 9.94 -11.69 20.65
C ARG A 301 10.65 -12.41 21.78
N ARG A 302 11.83 -11.94 22.20
CA ARG A 302 12.55 -12.49 23.36
C ARG A 302 11.79 -12.26 24.68
N LEU A 303 11.02 -11.19 24.78
CA LEU A 303 10.08 -10.93 25.90
C LEU A 303 8.79 -11.77 25.82
N GLY A 304 8.63 -12.62 24.80
CA GLY A 304 7.44 -13.46 24.62
C GLY A 304 6.25 -12.73 23.99
N LEU A 305 6.44 -11.53 23.43
CA LEU A 305 5.38 -10.77 22.75
C LEU A 305 5.31 -11.13 21.26
N SER A 306 4.11 -11.05 20.69
CA SER A 306 3.90 -11.30 19.26
C SER A 306 4.22 -10.04 18.44
N ALA A 307 5.46 -9.97 17.95
CA ALA A 307 5.96 -8.84 17.15
C ALA A 307 6.40 -9.26 15.75
N VAL A 308 5.97 -8.54 14.72
CA VAL A 308 6.24 -8.88 13.31
C VAL A 308 6.88 -7.71 12.57
N PRO A 309 7.90 -7.97 11.72
CA PRO A 309 8.48 -6.96 10.86
C PRO A 309 7.67 -6.82 9.56
N LEU A 310 7.28 -5.59 9.21
CA LEU A 310 6.72 -5.27 7.90
C LEU A 310 7.85 -5.03 6.90
N LEU A 311 8.11 -6.03 6.05
CA LEU A 311 9.19 -6.01 5.07
C LEU A 311 8.65 -6.24 3.65
N GLY A 312 9.20 -5.48 2.71
CA GLY A 312 8.97 -5.69 1.28
C GLY A 312 9.64 -6.96 0.76
N THR A 313 9.17 -7.47 -0.38
CA THR A 313 9.74 -8.64 -1.07
C THR A 313 10.96 -8.28 -1.92
N THR A 314 10.95 -7.11 -2.57
CA THR A 314 11.95 -6.70 -3.57
C THR A 314 13.36 -6.52 -3.02
N ASN A 315 13.51 -6.02 -1.79
CA ASN A 315 14.81 -5.68 -1.20
C ASN A 315 15.32 -6.69 -0.17
N ARG A 316 14.76 -7.90 -0.12
CA ARG A 316 15.09 -8.90 0.92
C ARG A 316 16.56 -9.29 0.92
N ALA A 317 17.19 -9.55 -0.23
CA ALA A 317 18.62 -9.82 -0.29
C ALA A 317 19.48 -8.66 0.24
N LYS A 318 19.05 -7.41 0.06
CA LYS A 318 19.73 -6.24 0.64
C LYS A 318 19.59 -6.24 2.16
N HIS A 319 18.38 -6.45 2.69
CA HIS A 319 18.13 -6.50 4.13
C HIS A 319 18.91 -7.62 4.82
N ARG A 320 18.97 -8.81 4.21
CA ARG A 320 19.78 -9.94 4.71
C ARG A 320 21.28 -9.60 4.75
N ARG A 321 21.81 -8.98 3.70
CA ARG A 321 23.22 -8.53 3.66
C ARG A 321 23.50 -7.50 4.75
N GLN A 322 22.62 -6.52 4.93
CA GLN A 322 22.74 -5.50 5.99
C GLN A 322 22.74 -6.13 7.38
N LEU A 323 21.89 -7.13 7.62
CA LEU A 323 21.85 -7.86 8.89
C LEU A 323 23.16 -8.61 9.14
N HIS A 324 23.73 -9.31 8.15
CA HIS A 324 25.04 -9.94 8.30
C HIS A 324 26.14 -8.91 8.59
N GLN A 325 26.18 -7.78 7.88
CA GLN A 325 27.17 -6.72 8.10
C GLN A 325 27.11 -6.17 9.53
N MET A 326 25.90 -5.91 10.01
CA MET A 326 25.67 -5.43 11.37
C MET A 326 26.12 -6.46 12.42
N LEU A 327 25.73 -7.74 12.27
CA LEU A 327 26.14 -8.80 13.21
C LEU A 327 27.66 -9.02 13.20
N SER A 328 28.31 -8.97 12.03
CA SER A 328 29.78 -9.05 11.94
C SER A 328 30.45 -7.87 12.64
N ALA A 329 29.91 -6.66 12.53
CA ALA A 329 30.47 -5.48 13.19
C ALA A 329 30.35 -5.56 14.72
N VAL A 330 29.25 -6.12 15.24
CA VAL A 330 28.98 -6.20 16.67
C VAL A 330 29.67 -7.40 17.33
N ARG A 331 29.66 -8.57 16.68
CA ARG A 331 30.12 -9.84 17.29
C ARG A 331 31.47 -10.35 16.77
N GLY A 332 31.95 -9.87 15.62
CA GLY A 332 33.18 -10.36 14.99
C GLY A 332 33.12 -11.84 14.59
N GLU A 333 31.92 -12.43 14.57
CA GLU A 333 31.68 -13.85 14.27
C GLU A 333 31.71 -14.13 12.77
N HIS A 334 31.91 -15.40 12.41
CA HIS A 334 31.79 -15.84 11.02
C HIS A 334 30.31 -15.78 10.58
N PRO A 335 29.99 -15.41 9.33
CA PRO A 335 28.60 -15.26 8.88
C PRO A 335 27.68 -16.47 9.07
N LEU A 336 28.25 -17.68 9.14
CA LEU A 336 27.52 -18.94 9.38
C LEU A 336 27.15 -19.16 10.86
N GLN A 337 27.79 -18.45 11.78
CA GLN A 337 27.52 -18.51 13.23
C GLN A 337 26.51 -17.44 13.67
N HIS A 338 26.13 -16.55 12.75
CA HIS A 338 25.21 -15.47 13.05
C HIS A 338 23.80 -16.00 13.36
N GLU A 339 23.35 -15.79 14.59
CA GLU A 339 21.99 -16.11 15.01
C GLU A 339 21.17 -14.84 15.26
N HIS A 340 20.08 -14.70 14.48
CA HIS A 340 19.12 -13.61 14.61
C HIS A 340 17.76 -13.98 13.98
N ILE A 341 16.65 -13.70 14.66
CA ILE A 341 15.28 -14.04 14.19
C ILE A 341 14.94 -13.36 12.85
N GLY A 342 15.58 -12.23 12.56
CA GLY A 342 15.47 -11.52 11.28
C GLY A 342 15.84 -12.37 10.05
N PHE A 343 16.64 -13.43 10.20
CA PHE A 343 16.92 -14.37 9.11
C PHE A 343 15.69 -15.20 8.71
N ASP A 344 14.79 -15.48 9.65
CA ASP A 344 13.53 -16.18 9.36
C ASP A 344 12.63 -15.31 8.49
N TYR A 345 12.55 -14.01 8.80
CA TYR A 345 11.74 -13.03 8.04
C TYR A 345 12.37 -12.60 6.71
N THR A 346 13.70 -12.69 6.59
CA THR A 346 14.45 -12.42 5.35
C THR A 346 14.83 -13.70 4.61
N SER A 347 14.12 -14.80 4.93
CA SER A 347 14.33 -16.10 4.32
C SER A 347 14.16 -16.04 2.80
N SER A 348 15.05 -16.76 2.17
CA SER A 348 15.28 -16.81 0.73
C SER A 348 14.81 -18.16 0.15
N THR A 349 14.24 -19.01 1.00
CA THR A 349 13.94 -20.40 0.68
C THR A 349 12.57 -20.51 0.03
N CYS A 350 12.54 -20.91 -1.24
CA CYS A 350 11.32 -21.26 -1.94
C CYS A 350 11.12 -22.79 -1.89
N LEU A 351 10.00 -23.25 -1.33
CA LEU A 351 9.70 -24.69 -1.26
C LEU A 351 9.48 -25.32 -2.65
N LEU A 352 9.05 -24.53 -3.64
CA LEU A 352 8.88 -25.00 -5.02
C LEU A 352 10.22 -25.34 -5.70
N ASN A 353 11.36 -24.82 -5.21
CA ASN A 353 12.67 -25.17 -5.75
C ASN A 353 13.00 -26.65 -5.61
N GLY A 354 12.46 -27.32 -4.58
CA GLY A 354 12.61 -28.77 -4.39
C GLY A 354 11.72 -29.61 -5.30
N LEU A 355 10.68 -29.01 -5.90
CA LEU A 355 9.70 -29.66 -6.77
C LEU A 355 9.94 -29.36 -8.27
N ARG A 356 11.06 -28.71 -8.58
CA ARG A 356 11.46 -28.36 -9.93
C ARG A 356 11.93 -29.61 -10.69
N SER A 357 11.73 -29.67 -12.00
CA SER A 357 12.34 -30.72 -12.83
C SER A 357 13.87 -30.58 -12.88
N GLU A 358 14.61 -31.68 -12.96
CA GLU A 358 16.08 -31.67 -12.88
C GLU A 358 16.74 -30.75 -13.92
N HIS A 359 16.16 -30.65 -15.12
CA HIS A 359 16.65 -29.81 -16.21
C HIS A 359 16.20 -28.34 -16.14
N SER A 360 15.28 -28.00 -15.23
CA SER A 360 14.83 -26.61 -15.10
C SER A 360 15.83 -25.75 -14.34
N PRO A 361 15.97 -24.45 -14.67
CA PRO A 361 16.81 -23.54 -13.89
C PRO A 361 16.26 -23.35 -12.47
N PRO A 362 17.10 -23.01 -11.47
CA PRO A 362 16.63 -22.68 -10.13
C PRO A 362 15.71 -21.45 -10.17
N LEU A 363 14.71 -21.40 -9.29
CA LEU A 363 13.82 -20.25 -9.15
C LEU A 363 14.55 -19.11 -8.43
N PRO A 364 14.21 -17.84 -8.75
CA PRO A 364 14.85 -16.70 -8.13
C PRO A 364 14.53 -16.63 -6.64
N THR A 365 15.55 -16.28 -5.89
CA THR A 365 15.50 -16.15 -4.44
C THR A 365 14.64 -14.97 -3.97
N ASP A 366 14.68 -13.85 -4.68
CA ASP A 366 14.02 -12.61 -4.26
C ASP A 366 12.58 -12.46 -4.78
N ALA A 367 12.25 -13.15 -5.88
CA ALA A 367 10.95 -13.05 -6.55
C ALA A 367 10.37 -14.43 -6.90
N PRO A 368 10.08 -15.29 -5.89
CA PRO A 368 9.54 -16.62 -6.16
C PRO A 368 8.18 -16.54 -6.90
N PRO A 369 7.85 -17.52 -7.78
CA PRO A 369 6.66 -17.49 -8.63
C PRO A 369 5.38 -17.86 -7.87
N CYS A 370 5.10 -17.19 -6.75
CA CYS A 370 4.02 -17.54 -5.83
C CYS A 370 2.61 -17.32 -6.41
N LEU A 371 2.46 -16.48 -7.45
CA LEU A 371 1.16 -16.09 -8.03
C LEU A 371 1.10 -16.30 -9.56
N SER A 372 2.11 -16.92 -10.15
CA SER A 372 2.33 -16.97 -11.60
C SER A 372 2.45 -18.38 -12.17
N LEU A 373 1.96 -19.40 -11.45
CA LEU A 373 1.99 -20.80 -11.93
C LEU A 373 0.95 -20.99 -13.04
N GLN A 374 1.34 -21.59 -14.16
CA GLN A 374 0.46 -21.90 -15.28
C GLN A 374 0.44 -23.42 -15.52
N PRO A 375 -0.72 -24.08 -15.62
CA PRO A 375 -0.77 -25.52 -15.85
C PRO A 375 -0.27 -25.84 -17.26
N ILE A 376 0.45 -26.96 -17.41
CA ILE A 376 0.81 -27.52 -18.70
C ILE A 376 -0.27 -28.54 -19.07
N GLU A 377 -1.09 -28.26 -20.09
CA GLU A 377 -2.07 -29.23 -20.58
C GLU A 377 -1.35 -30.35 -21.37
N GLN A 378 -1.71 -31.61 -21.09
CA GLN A 378 -1.04 -32.84 -21.58
C GLN A 378 -1.16 -33.09 -23.11
N GLY A 379 -1.35 -32.06 -23.92
CA GLY A 379 -1.39 -32.13 -25.39
C GLY A 379 -0.30 -31.33 -26.12
N VAL A 380 0.53 -30.57 -25.39
CA VAL A 380 1.60 -29.72 -25.95
C VAL A 380 2.99 -30.33 -25.72
N GLU A 381 3.06 -31.57 -25.22
CA GLU A 381 4.31 -32.21 -24.83
C GLU A 381 5.26 -32.39 -26.03
N GLU A 382 4.75 -32.69 -27.24
CA GLU A 382 5.59 -32.93 -28.42
C GLU A 382 6.12 -31.65 -29.12
N GLU A 383 5.46 -30.49 -29.00
CA GLU A 383 5.93 -29.23 -29.60
C GLU A 383 6.92 -28.45 -28.70
N LEU A 384 6.91 -28.69 -27.38
CA LEU A 384 7.79 -28.02 -26.43
C LEU A 384 9.12 -28.74 -26.22
N LEU A 385 9.13 -30.08 -26.26
CA LEU A 385 10.35 -30.88 -26.21
C LEU A 385 11.21 -30.72 -27.49
N GLY A 386 10.61 -30.34 -28.62
CA GLY A 386 11.32 -30.06 -29.88
C GLY A 386 11.96 -28.67 -29.98
N LYS A 387 11.76 -27.79 -28.99
CA LYS A 387 12.33 -26.43 -28.93
C LYS A 387 13.23 -26.22 -27.71
N GLU A 388 13.77 -27.30 -27.15
CA GLU A 388 14.69 -27.21 -26.01
C GLU A 388 16.10 -26.72 -26.41
N ASP A 389 16.41 -26.67 -27.71
CA ASP A 389 17.72 -26.26 -28.25
C ASP A 389 17.82 -24.79 -28.71
N GLU A 390 16.72 -24.02 -28.69
CA GLU A 390 16.80 -22.57 -28.96
C GLU A 390 16.84 -21.81 -27.62
N GLU A 391 18.06 -21.45 -27.20
CA GLU A 391 18.32 -20.49 -26.13
C GLU A 391 17.67 -19.13 -26.47
N GLU A 392 16.37 -18.95 -26.23
CA GLU A 392 15.75 -17.63 -26.20
C GLU A 392 16.27 -16.86 -24.96
N LEU A 393 17.47 -16.30 -25.07
CA LEU A 393 17.93 -15.21 -24.21
C LEU A 393 17.00 -14.02 -24.40
N ILE A 394 16.11 -13.76 -23.44
CA ILE A 394 15.40 -12.49 -23.37
C ILE A 394 16.45 -11.36 -23.23
N PRO A 395 16.51 -10.39 -24.16
CA PRO A 395 17.58 -9.39 -24.22
C PRO A 395 17.64 -8.48 -22.97
N PRO A 396 18.82 -7.94 -22.62
CA PRO A 396 19.03 -7.11 -21.44
C PRO A 396 18.43 -5.71 -21.58
N GLY A 397 17.23 -5.58 -21.05
CA GLY A 397 16.56 -4.34 -20.64
C GLY A 397 15.34 -4.73 -19.82
N ASP A 398 14.79 -3.85 -19.00
CA ASP A 398 13.46 -4.00 -18.39
C ASP A 398 13.39 -4.80 -17.08
N GLU A 399 14.08 -4.34 -16.03
CA GLU A 399 13.75 -4.75 -14.65
C GLU A 399 12.50 -4.04 -14.09
N GLU A 400 12.03 -2.95 -14.71
CA GLU A 400 10.96 -2.11 -14.13
C GLU A 400 9.62 -2.14 -14.90
N ASP A 401 9.59 -2.52 -16.18
CA ASP A 401 8.35 -2.46 -17.00
C ASP A 401 7.85 -3.83 -17.51
N ALA A 402 8.59 -4.92 -17.24
CA ALA A 402 8.21 -6.27 -17.68
C ALA A 402 7.05 -6.90 -16.87
N SER A 403 6.45 -6.16 -15.92
CA SER A 403 5.24 -6.59 -15.21
C SER A 403 3.95 -6.34 -15.99
N LEU A 404 4.00 -5.65 -17.14
CA LEU A 404 2.79 -5.30 -17.89
C LEU A 404 2.71 -5.75 -19.36
N GLN A 405 3.79 -6.13 -20.06
CA GLN A 405 3.69 -6.47 -21.51
C GLN A 405 4.68 -7.54 -22.01
N ALA A 406 4.98 -8.57 -21.22
CA ALA A 406 5.36 -9.84 -21.84
C ALA A 406 4.06 -10.60 -22.12
N GLU A 407 3.72 -10.83 -23.38
CA GLU A 407 2.62 -11.71 -23.77
C GLU A 407 2.96 -13.16 -23.39
N ALA A 408 2.90 -13.45 -22.10
CA ALA A 408 2.79 -14.80 -21.60
C ALA A 408 1.54 -15.42 -22.24
N PRO A 409 1.57 -16.71 -22.65
CA PRO A 409 0.40 -17.38 -23.19
C PRO A 409 -0.78 -17.16 -22.23
N ARG A 410 -1.95 -16.80 -22.78
CA ARG A 410 -3.21 -16.44 -22.07
C ARG A 410 -3.82 -17.65 -21.33
N GLY A 411 -3.02 -18.34 -20.52
CA GLY A 411 -3.42 -19.42 -19.65
C GLY A 411 -3.86 -18.92 -18.27
N ARG A 412 -4.70 -19.71 -17.59
CA ARG A 412 -5.14 -19.44 -16.22
C ARG A 412 -3.94 -19.49 -15.27
N ARG A 413 -3.77 -18.47 -14.44
CA ARG A 413 -2.73 -18.41 -13.40
C ARG A 413 -3.24 -19.01 -12.09
N TYR A 414 -2.38 -19.74 -11.41
CA TYR A 414 -2.60 -20.37 -10.12
C TYR A 414 -1.57 -19.86 -9.11
N ALA A 415 -2.00 -19.82 -7.85
CA ALA A 415 -1.16 -19.47 -6.73
C ALA A 415 -0.47 -20.73 -6.15
N CYS A 416 0.73 -20.54 -5.60
CA CYS A 416 1.48 -21.60 -4.95
C CYS A 416 0.67 -22.19 -3.78
N PRO A 417 0.48 -23.52 -3.71
CA PRO A 417 -0.35 -24.14 -2.69
C PRO A 417 0.40 -24.28 -1.35
N LEU A 418 1.72 -24.11 -1.35
CA LEU A 418 2.58 -24.22 -0.16
C LEU A 418 2.63 -22.94 0.68
N TYR A 419 1.78 -21.95 0.39
CA TYR A 419 1.77 -20.67 1.11
C TYR A 419 1.68 -20.85 2.63
N ALA A 420 0.81 -21.75 3.09
CA ALA A 420 0.56 -22.02 4.51
C ALA A 420 1.78 -22.59 5.27
N ALA A 421 2.80 -23.08 4.58
CA ALA A 421 4.05 -23.57 5.19
C ALA A 421 5.28 -22.80 4.68
N CYS A 422 5.10 -21.80 3.82
CA CYS A 422 6.20 -21.14 3.13
C CYS A 422 7.00 -20.24 4.10
N PRO A 423 8.32 -20.49 4.29
CA PRO A 423 9.15 -19.64 5.14
C PRO A 423 9.32 -18.23 4.55
N TYR A 424 9.30 -18.10 3.23
CA TYR A 424 9.34 -16.78 2.57
C TYR A 424 8.17 -15.87 3.01
N HIS A 425 6.98 -16.43 3.25
CA HIS A 425 5.80 -15.68 3.66
C HIS A 425 5.56 -15.68 5.18
N LEU A 426 6.54 -16.12 5.99
CA LEU A 426 6.41 -16.22 7.45
C LEU A 426 5.93 -14.91 8.08
N GLY A 427 6.61 -13.79 7.79
CA GLY A 427 6.27 -12.50 8.36
C GLY A 427 4.84 -12.06 8.06
N GLN A 428 4.34 -12.30 6.85
CA GLN A 428 2.97 -11.95 6.49
C GLN A 428 1.95 -12.86 7.17
N ARG A 429 2.25 -14.16 7.30
CA ARG A 429 1.35 -15.09 8.00
C ARG A 429 1.23 -14.77 9.48
N GLU A 430 2.34 -14.47 10.14
CA GLU A 430 2.31 -14.10 11.56
C GLU A 430 1.67 -12.71 11.79
N LEU A 431 1.63 -11.85 10.77
CA LEU A 431 1.03 -10.53 10.85
C LEU A 431 -0.44 -10.55 11.27
N VAL A 432 -1.18 -11.62 10.92
CA VAL A 432 -2.62 -11.76 11.22
C VAL A 432 -2.88 -11.75 12.73
N GLU A 433 -2.05 -12.46 13.48
CA GLU A 433 -2.19 -12.67 14.92
C GLU A 433 -1.29 -11.73 15.75
N ALA A 434 -0.33 -11.05 15.12
CA ALA A 434 0.60 -10.18 15.82
C ALA A 434 -0.07 -8.92 16.36
N THR A 435 0.30 -8.55 17.58
CA THR A 435 -0.15 -7.32 18.25
C THR A 435 0.80 -6.15 18.01
N ILE A 436 2.10 -6.41 17.83
CA ILE A 436 3.11 -5.37 17.59
C ILE A 436 3.61 -5.49 16.15
N TRP A 437 3.43 -4.44 15.36
CA TRP A 437 3.93 -4.35 14.00
C TRP A 437 5.05 -3.33 13.96
N VAL A 438 6.21 -3.68 13.41
CA VAL A 438 7.33 -2.74 13.27
C VAL A 438 7.60 -2.54 11.79
N ALA A 439 7.61 -1.30 11.33
CA ALA A 439 7.60 -0.95 9.92
C ALA A 439 8.57 0.20 9.62
N THR A 440 9.07 0.27 8.39
CA THR A 440 9.69 1.50 7.88
C THR A 440 8.71 2.27 7.01
N PRO A 441 8.88 3.59 6.81
CA PRO A 441 8.01 4.37 5.91
C PRO A 441 7.90 3.77 4.50
N GLN A 442 9.02 3.26 3.97
CA GLN A 442 9.07 2.63 2.64
C GLN A 442 8.26 1.33 2.62
N SER A 443 8.33 0.51 3.67
CA SER A 443 7.58 -0.74 3.75
C SER A 443 6.07 -0.49 3.74
N LEU A 444 5.60 0.55 4.44
CA LEU A 444 4.20 0.94 4.51
C LEU A 444 3.65 1.39 3.16
N ILE A 445 4.44 2.14 2.39
CA ILE A 445 4.01 2.77 1.14
C ILE A 445 4.09 1.83 -0.06
N TYR A 446 5.18 1.06 -0.17
CA TYR A 446 5.46 0.28 -1.38
C TYR A 446 5.07 -1.19 -1.29
N THR A 447 4.82 -1.73 -0.09
CA THR A 447 4.52 -3.15 0.07
C THR A 447 3.02 -3.38 0.17
N SER A 448 2.54 -4.36 -0.61
CA SER A 448 1.17 -4.88 -0.53
C SER A 448 1.10 -6.10 0.37
N VAL A 449 -0.04 -6.27 1.04
CA VAL A 449 -0.39 -7.50 1.73
C VAL A 449 -0.57 -8.62 0.71
N ASP A 450 -0.15 -9.83 1.09
CA ASP A 450 -0.30 -11.02 0.28
C ASP A 450 -1.78 -11.27 -0.02
N PRO A 451 -2.14 -11.46 -1.30
CA PRO A 451 -3.54 -11.64 -1.68
C PRO A 451 -4.14 -12.95 -1.13
N GLN A 452 -3.31 -13.90 -0.68
CA GLN A 452 -3.74 -15.11 0.04
C GLN A 452 -4.35 -14.79 1.42
N LEU A 453 -3.87 -13.74 2.09
CA LEU A 453 -4.33 -13.33 3.42
C LEU A 453 -5.37 -12.20 3.35
N CYS A 454 -5.37 -11.44 2.25
CA CYS A 454 -6.24 -10.29 2.09
C CYS A 454 -6.74 -10.24 0.63
N PRO A 455 -7.96 -10.72 0.35
CA PRO A 455 -8.54 -10.65 -1.00
C PRO A 455 -8.56 -9.23 -1.61
N PRO A 456 -8.91 -8.15 -0.89
CA PRO A 456 -8.79 -6.80 -1.42
C PRO A 456 -7.32 -6.39 -1.51
N PHE A 457 -6.96 -5.71 -2.61
CA PHE A 457 -5.61 -5.20 -2.80
C PHE A 457 -5.31 -4.04 -1.84
N LEU A 458 -4.62 -4.33 -0.74
CA LEU A 458 -4.23 -3.36 0.28
C LEU A 458 -2.71 -3.23 0.40
N ARG A 459 -2.26 -1.99 0.64
CA ARG A 459 -0.90 -1.69 1.11
C ARG A 459 -0.81 -1.86 2.62
N PHE A 460 0.41 -2.06 3.13
CA PHE A 460 0.61 -2.13 4.59
C PHE A 460 0.18 -0.86 5.31
N LEU A 461 0.34 0.32 4.73
CA LEU A 461 -0.20 1.56 5.30
C LEU A 461 -1.72 1.49 5.50
N GLU A 462 -2.46 0.97 4.52
CA GLU A 462 -3.91 0.85 4.57
C GLU A 462 -4.36 -0.21 5.58
N LEU A 463 -3.57 -1.29 5.70
CA LEU A 463 -3.80 -2.33 6.69
C LEU A 463 -3.59 -1.80 8.12
N VAL A 464 -2.47 -1.10 8.36
CA VAL A 464 -2.17 -0.42 9.63
C VAL A 464 -3.30 0.54 10.00
N TYR A 465 -3.75 1.37 9.05
CA TYR A 465 -4.83 2.31 9.26
C TYR A 465 -6.15 1.65 9.68
N ARG A 466 -6.41 0.41 9.25
CA ARG A 466 -7.67 -0.30 9.56
C ARG A 466 -7.61 -1.15 10.81
N LEU A 467 -6.43 -1.71 11.12
CA LEU A 467 -6.30 -2.74 12.15
C LEU A 467 -5.54 -2.30 13.39
N CYS A 468 -4.70 -1.27 13.32
CA CYS A 468 -3.96 -0.78 14.48
C CYS A 468 -4.78 0.26 15.26
N ASP A 469 -4.80 0.11 16.58
CA ASP A 469 -5.37 1.08 17.51
C ASP A 469 -4.45 2.30 17.71
N LEU A 470 -3.14 2.09 17.56
CA LEU A 470 -2.11 3.10 17.79
C LEU A 470 -0.99 2.99 16.74
N VAL A 471 -0.55 4.13 16.21
CA VAL A 471 0.63 4.22 15.35
C VAL A 471 1.60 5.20 15.99
N VAL A 472 2.82 4.75 16.28
CA VAL A 472 3.88 5.59 16.84
C VAL A 472 4.97 5.73 15.79
N VAL A 473 5.38 6.97 15.52
CA VAL A 473 6.43 7.30 14.56
C VAL A 473 7.66 7.78 15.32
N ASP A 474 8.74 7.01 15.25
CA ASP A 474 10.05 7.40 15.79
C ASP A 474 10.74 8.37 14.82
N GLU A 475 11.47 9.35 15.34
CA GLU A 475 12.11 10.41 14.53
C GLU A 475 11.17 11.01 13.46
N ALA A 476 10.01 11.50 13.89
CA ALA A 476 8.95 11.96 12.99
C ALA A 476 9.40 13.06 12.00
N ASP A 477 10.36 13.89 12.37
CA ASP A 477 11.01 14.88 11.52
C ASP A 477 11.77 14.22 10.35
N ARG A 478 12.54 13.18 10.64
CA ARG A 478 13.24 12.40 9.61
C ARG A 478 12.26 11.64 8.74
N VAL A 479 11.23 11.04 9.34
CA VAL A 479 10.17 10.34 8.59
C VAL A 479 9.43 11.30 7.67
N GLN A 480 9.16 12.53 8.10
CA GLN A 480 8.53 13.55 7.26
C GLN A 480 9.38 13.86 6.01
N VAL A 481 10.68 14.09 6.17
CA VAL A 481 11.60 14.29 5.03
C VAL A 481 11.58 13.08 4.09
N GLN A 482 11.60 11.86 4.63
CA GLN A 482 11.50 10.66 3.81
C GLN A 482 10.17 10.62 3.04
N LEU A 483 9.04 10.89 3.69
CA LEU A 483 7.74 10.91 3.02
C LEU A 483 7.68 11.97 1.92
N ASP A 484 8.23 13.17 2.16
CA ASP A 484 8.31 14.24 1.16
C ASP A 484 9.11 13.79 -0.07
N GLU A 485 10.26 13.13 0.12
CA GLU A 485 11.06 12.55 -0.97
C GLU A 485 10.30 11.44 -1.72
N LEU A 486 9.57 10.58 -1.00
CA LEU A 486 8.82 9.47 -1.60
C LEU A 486 7.61 9.95 -2.43
N PHE A 487 6.94 11.03 -2.01
CA PHE A 487 5.77 11.58 -2.69
C PHE A 487 6.08 12.71 -3.67
N SER A 488 7.26 13.31 -3.58
CA SER A 488 7.78 14.31 -4.52
C SER A 488 9.12 13.87 -5.12
N PRO A 489 9.15 12.77 -5.90
CA PRO A 489 10.39 12.25 -6.46
C PRO A 489 11.02 13.25 -7.43
N ALA A 490 12.30 13.57 -7.23
CA ALA A 490 13.08 14.35 -8.17
C ALA A 490 13.62 13.44 -9.29
N LEU A 491 13.31 13.76 -10.54
CA LEU A 491 13.86 13.06 -11.71
C LEU A 491 15.03 13.84 -12.29
N THR A 492 16.20 13.20 -12.34
CA THR A 492 17.38 13.78 -13.00
C THR A 492 17.26 13.63 -14.51
N LEU A 493 16.98 14.74 -15.20
CA LEU A 493 16.77 14.75 -16.64
C LEU A 493 18.06 14.44 -17.43
N VAL A 494 19.19 14.99 -17.01
CA VAL A 494 20.51 14.80 -17.63
C VAL A 494 21.55 14.61 -16.54
N SER A 495 22.35 13.56 -16.66
CA SER A 495 23.53 13.32 -15.82
C SER A 495 24.66 12.82 -16.71
N LYS A 496 25.91 12.91 -16.23
CA LYS A 496 27.08 12.36 -16.96
C LYS A 496 27.12 10.82 -16.95
N GLY A 497 26.27 10.16 -16.14
CA GLY A 497 26.12 8.71 -16.09
C GLY A 497 24.88 8.25 -16.88
N GLY A 498 24.83 6.97 -17.23
CA GLY A 498 23.71 6.36 -17.98
C GLY A 498 22.35 6.37 -17.27
N ASP A 499 22.31 6.71 -15.99
CA ASP A 499 21.11 6.66 -15.12
C ASP A 499 20.21 7.91 -15.22
N SER A 500 20.45 8.81 -16.18
CA SER A 500 19.56 9.96 -16.40
C SER A 500 18.30 9.56 -17.17
N TRP A 501 17.18 10.25 -16.92
CA TRP A 501 15.89 9.91 -17.57
C TRP A 501 15.97 9.93 -19.10
N LEU A 502 16.67 10.92 -19.68
CA LEU A 502 16.91 10.96 -21.12
C LEU A 502 17.84 9.84 -21.59
N GLY A 503 18.86 9.47 -20.80
CA GLY A 503 19.70 8.30 -21.07
C GLY A 503 18.89 6.99 -21.09
N THR A 504 18.00 6.80 -20.11
CA THR A 504 17.11 5.64 -20.04
C THR A 504 16.14 5.61 -21.23
N LEU A 505 15.57 6.75 -21.63
CA LEU A 505 14.71 6.83 -22.81
C LEU A 505 15.46 6.54 -24.11
N VAL A 506 16.67 7.09 -24.28
CA VAL A 506 17.49 6.82 -25.46
C VAL A 506 17.83 5.34 -25.56
N ASN A 507 17.93 4.61 -24.45
CA ASN A 507 18.12 3.16 -24.45
C ASN A 507 16.82 2.37 -24.69
N LYS A 508 15.68 2.84 -24.15
CA LYS A 508 14.36 2.16 -24.24
C LYS A 508 13.62 2.38 -25.56
N VAL A 509 13.75 3.55 -26.18
CA VAL A 509 13.00 3.90 -27.40
C VAL A 509 13.45 3.08 -28.61
N PRO A 510 14.76 2.88 -28.87
CA PRO A 510 15.22 2.02 -29.95
C PRO A 510 14.77 0.56 -29.74
N SER A 511 14.90 0.01 -28.53
CA SER A 511 14.50 -1.37 -28.26
C SER A 511 12.99 -1.61 -28.42
N ALA A 512 12.16 -0.58 -28.24
CA ALA A 512 10.72 -0.64 -28.54
C ALA A 512 10.41 -0.47 -30.04
N LEU A 513 11.17 0.36 -30.76
CA LEU A 513 11.01 0.59 -32.20
C LEU A 513 11.51 -0.59 -33.06
N TYR A 514 12.51 -1.33 -32.59
CA TYR A 514 13.05 -2.52 -33.28
C TYR A 514 12.36 -3.84 -32.87
N ARG A 515 11.19 -3.77 -32.21
CA ARG A 515 10.33 -4.93 -31.85
C ARG A 515 9.21 -5.21 -32.88
N GLU A 516 9.15 -4.47 -33.99
CA GLU A 516 8.40 -4.86 -35.21
C GLU A 516 9.29 -5.75 -36.09
#